data_AF-I2NX44-F1
#
_entry.id   AF-I2NX44-F1
#
_cell.length_a   1.000
_cell.length_b   1.000
_cell.length_c   1.000
_cell.angle_alpha   90.00
_cell.angle_beta   90.00
_cell.angle_gamma   90.00
#
_symmetry.space_group_name_H-M   'P 1'
#
loop_
_entity.id
_entity.type
_entity.pdbx_description
1 polymer ?
#
loop_
_entity_poly.entity_id
_entity_poly.type
_entity_poly.pdbx_seq_one_letter_code
_entity_poly.pdbx_strand_id
1 'polypeptide(L)'
;MFDSININSLVDKTIYHYCDAHAFLSICQNKKLWFNDLHSMNDFSERHYGYEIWELSASQVISEEIGKMVTEDEKNKKIQELKVFLDKIDEFMHLSGRKYIYTAACFSRNSDLLSQWRGYANDGQGYCIGFDIDYLLQLNSYAVSVLYNREKQVKESVEEICHLIQLIKNEKWQEFEELVEMYCLNTAALKNSSFSEEEEVRLLYPLSVDENLKVNDILTNPPMDVKFRIKQNIPTPYIEIPFDKGAIREVIIGPKNPVLETAISIFLETNSLRDVKVRRSIIPYC
;
A
#
# COMPACT_ATOMS: atom_id res chain seq x y z
N MET A 1 -11.62 11.09 -0.99
CA MET A 1 -11.05 9.94 -0.28
C MET A 1 -11.08 8.80 -1.27
N PHE A 2 -9.93 8.46 -1.83
CA PHE A 2 -9.76 7.28 -2.67
C PHE A 2 -10.43 6.08 -2.00
N ASP A 3 -11.27 5.35 -2.75
CA ASP A 3 -12.18 4.33 -2.23
C ASP A 3 -11.47 3.42 -1.20
N SER A 4 -11.86 3.53 0.08
CA SER A 4 -11.60 2.48 1.07
C SER A 4 -12.01 1.14 0.46
N ILE A 5 -11.27 0.05 0.71
CA ILE A 5 -11.56 -1.26 0.09
C ILE A 5 -13.07 -1.50 0.14
N ASN A 6 -13.71 -1.55 -1.03
CA ASN A 6 -15.10 -1.97 -1.10
C ASN A 6 -15.13 -3.50 -0.95
N ILE A 7 -15.05 -3.95 0.31
CA ILE A 7 -14.97 -5.36 0.70
C ILE A 7 -16.18 -6.14 0.18
N ASN A 8 -17.31 -5.47 -0.04
CA ASN A 8 -18.53 -6.08 -0.60
C ASN A 8 -18.39 -6.53 -2.06
N SER A 9 -17.32 -6.11 -2.75
CA SER A 9 -17.00 -6.56 -4.12
C SER A 9 -16.13 -7.81 -4.17
N LEU A 10 -15.59 -8.26 -3.04
CA LEU A 10 -14.80 -9.49 -2.95
C LEU A 10 -15.75 -10.71 -2.96
N VAL A 11 -15.79 -11.44 -4.08
CA VAL A 11 -16.58 -12.68 -4.22
C VAL A 11 -16.11 -13.76 -3.23
N ASP A 12 -14.80 -13.77 -2.95
CA ASP A 12 -14.17 -14.53 -1.90
C ASP A 12 -13.45 -13.55 -0.97
N LYS A 13 -13.76 -13.59 0.33
CA LYS A 13 -13.17 -12.74 1.37
C LYS A 13 -11.70 -13.08 1.66
N THR A 14 -10.98 -13.62 0.69
CA THR A 14 -9.60 -14.10 0.83
C THR A 14 -8.68 -13.25 -0.03
N ILE A 15 -7.60 -12.72 0.57
CA ILE A 15 -6.52 -12.02 -0.12
C ILE A 15 -5.20 -12.76 0.09
N TYR A 16 -4.30 -12.69 -0.88
CA TYR A 16 -3.21 -13.62 -1.04
C TYR A 16 -1.84 -12.96 -0.90
N HIS A 17 -1.00 -13.48 -0.02
CA HIS A 17 0.36 -13.00 0.18
C HIS A 17 1.37 -14.02 -0.37
N TYR A 18 2.04 -13.65 -1.46
CA TYR A 18 3.15 -14.43 -2.02
C TYR A 18 4.43 -14.13 -1.27
N CYS A 19 5.14 -15.18 -0.88
CA CYS A 19 6.34 -15.04 -0.08
C CYS A 19 7.33 -16.19 -0.30
N ASP A 20 8.59 -15.95 0.04
CA ASP A 20 9.60 -17.01 0.08
C ASP A 20 9.43 -17.94 1.30
N ALA A 21 10.23 -18.99 1.36
CA ALA A 21 10.14 -19.99 2.43
C ALA A 21 10.50 -19.43 3.83
N HIS A 22 11.38 -18.43 3.91
CA HIS A 22 11.78 -17.84 5.20
C HIS A 22 10.68 -16.93 5.74
N ALA A 23 10.08 -16.12 4.88
CA ALA A 23 8.92 -15.30 5.20
C ALA A 23 7.73 -16.18 5.61
N PHE A 24 7.42 -17.24 4.85
CA PHE A 24 6.38 -18.21 5.20
C PHE A 24 6.60 -18.82 6.60
N LEU A 25 7.82 -19.28 6.89
CA LEU A 25 8.20 -19.82 8.19
C LEU A 25 7.98 -18.80 9.31
N SER A 26 8.48 -17.58 9.14
CA SER A 26 8.38 -16.49 10.12
C SER A 26 6.93 -16.09 10.40
N ILE A 27 6.13 -15.90 9.35
CA ILE A 27 4.70 -15.57 9.46
C ILE A 27 3.96 -16.65 10.26
N CYS A 28 4.18 -17.92 9.91
CA CYS A 28 3.46 -19.02 10.56
C CYS A 28 3.91 -19.29 12.00
N GLN A 29 5.20 -19.12 12.32
CA GLN A 29 5.72 -19.33 13.67
C GLN A 29 5.32 -18.20 14.61
N ASN A 30 5.46 -16.96 14.14
CA ASN A 30 5.29 -15.78 14.98
C ASN A 30 3.86 -15.21 14.97
N LYS A 31 3.04 -15.57 13.97
CA LYS A 31 1.67 -15.06 13.75
C LYS A 31 1.69 -13.55 13.59
N LYS A 32 2.68 -13.06 12.83
CA LYS A 32 2.86 -11.65 12.51
C LYS A 32 3.05 -11.43 11.02
N LEU A 33 2.42 -10.38 10.50
CA LEU A 33 2.64 -9.87 9.16
C LEU A 33 3.71 -8.80 9.19
N TRP A 34 4.57 -8.81 8.17
CA TRP A 34 5.62 -7.80 8.04
C TRP A 34 5.13 -6.66 7.15
N PHE A 35 5.05 -5.47 7.73
CA PHE A 35 4.76 -4.24 7.02
C PHE A 35 6.09 -3.59 6.67
N ASN A 36 6.41 -3.56 5.37
CA ASN A 36 7.70 -3.11 4.86
C ASN A 36 7.60 -1.71 4.32
N ASP A 37 8.66 -0.90 4.45
CA ASP A 37 8.73 0.41 3.81
C ASP A 37 8.44 0.32 2.30
N LEU A 38 7.42 1.04 1.84
CA LEU A 38 7.01 1.11 0.45
C LEU A 38 8.14 1.58 -0.48
N HIS A 39 9.02 2.47 0.01
CA HIS A 39 10.12 3.03 -0.79
C HIS A 39 11.23 2.00 -1.08
N SER A 40 11.23 0.90 -0.33
CA SER A 40 12.14 -0.22 -0.49
C SER A 40 11.54 -1.36 -1.33
N MET A 41 10.30 -1.25 -1.80
CA MET A 41 9.63 -2.31 -2.55
C MET A 41 10.22 -2.52 -3.95
N ASN A 42 9.85 -3.64 -4.59
CA ASN A 42 10.49 -4.10 -5.82
C ASN A 42 10.23 -3.19 -7.04
N ASP A 43 9.23 -2.30 -6.96
CA ASP A 43 8.91 -1.33 -8.00
C ASP A 43 9.55 0.03 -7.70
N PHE A 44 10.67 0.31 -8.37
CA PHE A 44 11.37 1.59 -8.25
C PHE A 44 10.56 2.78 -8.79
N SER A 45 9.59 2.53 -9.70
CA SER A 45 8.76 3.58 -10.30
C SER A 45 7.68 4.07 -9.36
N GLU A 46 7.23 3.21 -8.44
CA GLU A 46 6.16 3.50 -7.47
C GLU A 46 6.44 4.77 -6.65
N ARG A 47 7.72 4.98 -6.30
CA ARG A 47 8.17 6.12 -5.50
C ARG A 47 7.90 7.48 -6.14
N HIS A 48 7.91 7.52 -7.48
CA HIS A 48 7.70 8.75 -8.24
C HIS A 48 6.30 8.83 -8.84
N TYR A 49 5.62 7.69 -8.97
CA TYR A 49 4.34 7.61 -9.66
C TYR A 49 3.24 8.41 -8.95
N GLY A 50 3.12 8.30 -7.63
CA GLY A 50 2.14 9.08 -6.87
C GLY A 50 2.33 10.60 -7.03
N TYR A 51 3.59 11.04 -7.06
CA TYR A 51 3.93 12.45 -7.27
C TYR A 51 3.70 12.89 -8.72
N GLU A 52 3.95 12.03 -9.71
CA GLU A 52 3.58 12.29 -11.12
C GLU A 52 2.08 12.53 -11.25
N ILE A 53 1.24 11.72 -10.58
CA ILE A 53 -0.21 11.93 -10.56
C ILE A 53 -0.56 13.27 -9.92
N TRP A 54 0.10 13.67 -8.83
CA TRP A 54 -0.05 15.00 -8.24
C TRP A 54 0.27 16.11 -9.26
N GLU A 55 1.42 16.07 -9.94
CA GLU A 55 1.82 17.10 -10.93
C GLU A 55 0.82 17.22 -12.09
N LEU A 56 0.34 16.08 -12.60
CA LEU A 56 -0.67 16.05 -13.65
C LEU A 56 -1.99 16.64 -13.16
N SER A 57 -2.40 16.31 -11.94
CA SER A 57 -3.64 16.78 -11.33
C SER A 57 -3.59 18.27 -11.04
N ALA A 58 -2.48 18.77 -10.50
CA ALA A 58 -2.24 20.20 -10.28
C ALA A 58 -2.28 20.98 -11.60
N SER A 59 -1.66 20.44 -12.65
CA SER A 59 -1.73 21.01 -14.00
C SER A 59 -3.15 21.02 -14.55
N GLN A 60 -3.92 19.96 -14.31
CA GLN A 60 -5.31 19.86 -14.73
C GLN A 60 -6.19 20.90 -13.99
N VAL A 61 -6.05 21.05 -12.67
CA VAL A 61 -6.73 22.10 -11.89
C VAL A 61 -6.49 23.49 -12.49
N ILE A 62 -5.23 23.82 -12.82
CA ILE A 62 -4.90 25.09 -13.48
C ILE A 62 -5.64 25.19 -14.82
N SER A 63 -5.54 24.17 -15.67
CA SER A 63 -6.13 24.20 -17.02
C SER A 63 -7.66 24.35 -17.02
N GLU A 64 -8.35 23.68 -16.09
CA GLU A 64 -9.80 23.76 -15.93
C GLU A 64 -10.23 25.14 -15.42
N GLU A 65 -9.49 25.73 -14.49
CA GLU A 65 -9.81 27.05 -13.93
C GLU A 65 -9.54 28.18 -14.93
N ILE A 66 -8.44 28.14 -15.68
CA ILE A 66 -8.16 29.14 -16.72
C ILE A 66 -9.09 28.99 -17.94
N GLY A 67 -9.60 27.78 -18.20
CA GLY A 67 -10.59 27.52 -19.25
C GLY A 67 -11.92 28.24 -19.02
N LYS A 68 -12.20 28.66 -17.78
CA LYS A 68 -13.39 29.45 -17.41
C LYS A 68 -13.22 30.96 -17.65
N MET A 69 -11.99 31.41 -17.96
CA MET A 69 -11.64 32.83 -18.12
C MET A 69 -11.62 33.25 -19.60
N VAL A 70 -11.95 34.51 -19.86
CA VAL A 70 -12.08 35.02 -21.24
C VAL A 70 -10.78 35.67 -21.70
N THR A 71 -10.16 36.49 -20.85
CA THR A 71 -8.98 37.29 -21.21
C THR A 71 -7.68 36.67 -20.72
N GLU A 72 -6.57 37.00 -21.39
CA GLU A 72 -5.25 36.51 -21.00
C GLU A 72 -4.80 37.06 -19.64
N ASP A 73 -5.18 38.29 -19.30
CA ASP A 73 -4.89 38.89 -17.99
C ASP A 73 -5.61 38.16 -16.84
N GLU A 74 -6.88 37.78 -17.03
CA GLU A 74 -7.62 36.97 -16.06
C GLU A 74 -6.98 35.60 -15.87
N LYS A 75 -6.57 34.94 -16.97
CA LYS A 75 -5.88 33.66 -16.91
C LYS A 75 -4.56 33.76 -16.15
N ASN A 76 -3.72 34.74 -16.49
CA ASN A 76 -2.44 34.94 -15.82
C ASN A 76 -2.62 35.21 -14.32
N LYS A 77 -3.58 36.06 -13.94
CA LYS A 77 -3.89 36.31 -12.53
C LYS A 77 -4.34 35.03 -11.82
N LYS A 78 -5.20 34.22 -12.45
CA LYS A 78 -5.68 32.97 -11.88
C LYS A 78 -4.57 31.93 -11.73
N ILE A 79 -3.66 31.84 -12.69
CA ILE A 79 -2.48 30.96 -12.62
C ILE A 79 -1.63 31.32 -11.41
N GLN A 80 -1.31 32.61 -11.23
CA GLN A 80 -0.50 33.06 -10.09
C GLN A 80 -1.20 32.80 -8.75
N GLU A 81 -2.52 33.03 -8.68
CA GLU A 81 -3.32 32.69 -7.49
C GLU A 81 -3.24 31.19 -7.15
N LEU A 82 -3.47 30.31 -8.14
CA LEU A 82 -3.48 28.87 -7.93
C LEU A 82 -2.10 28.33 -7.58
N LYS A 83 -1.03 28.85 -8.20
CA LYS A 83 0.35 28.46 -7.89
C LYS A 83 0.67 28.63 -6.42
N VAL A 84 0.26 29.74 -5.80
CA VAL A 84 0.47 29.97 -4.36
C VAL A 84 -0.15 28.85 -3.52
N PHE A 85 -1.35 28.37 -3.87
CA PHE A 85 -1.99 27.27 -3.14
C PHE A 85 -1.35 25.91 -3.43
N LEU A 86 -0.99 25.65 -4.68
CA LEU A 86 -0.37 24.39 -5.08
C LEU A 86 1.03 24.25 -4.48
N ASP A 87 1.85 25.31 -4.50
CA ASP A 87 3.16 25.36 -3.85
C ASP A 87 3.02 25.11 -2.34
N LYS A 88 1.93 25.61 -1.72
CA LYS A 88 1.65 25.38 -0.30
C LYS A 88 1.31 23.92 -0.01
N ILE A 89 0.49 23.29 -0.86
CA ILE A 89 0.18 21.86 -0.73
C ILE A 89 1.45 21.02 -0.91
N ASP A 90 2.25 21.34 -1.93
CA ASP A 90 3.51 20.66 -2.24
C ASP A 90 4.52 20.72 -1.07
N GLU A 91 4.66 21.90 -0.44
CA GLU A 91 5.45 22.08 0.78
C GLU A 91 5.02 21.09 1.88
N PHE A 92 3.71 20.98 2.15
CA PHE A 92 3.19 20.07 3.17
C PHE A 92 3.35 18.60 2.80
N MET A 93 3.20 18.25 1.52
CA MET A 93 3.49 16.90 1.04
C MET A 93 4.95 16.51 1.30
N HIS A 94 5.90 17.42 1.03
CA HIS A 94 7.31 17.20 1.31
C HIS A 94 7.61 17.11 2.82
N LEU A 95 6.93 17.89 3.66
CA LEU A 95 7.04 17.79 5.12
C LEU A 95 6.51 16.44 5.62
N SER A 96 5.35 16.00 5.12
CA SER A 96 4.75 14.70 5.41
C SER A 96 5.70 13.56 5.04
N GLY A 97 6.32 13.60 3.86
CA GLY A 97 7.30 12.58 3.42
C GLY A 97 8.58 12.53 4.26
N ARG A 98 8.89 13.56 5.07
CA ARG A 98 10.00 13.53 6.04
C ARG A 98 9.55 13.05 7.42
N LYS A 99 8.30 13.36 7.78
CA LYS A 99 7.69 13.02 9.07
C LYS A 99 7.26 11.55 9.12
N TYR A 100 6.96 10.93 7.98
CA TYR A 100 6.42 9.57 7.94
C TYR A 100 7.21 8.64 7.03
N ILE A 101 7.36 7.39 7.48
CA ILE A 101 7.71 6.24 6.64
C ILE A 101 6.45 5.41 6.47
N TYR A 102 5.95 5.34 5.25
CA TYR A 102 4.80 4.51 4.92
C TYR A 102 5.23 3.06 4.72
N THR A 103 4.76 2.18 5.60
CA THR A 103 4.99 0.74 5.48
C THR A 103 3.72 0.03 5.03
N ALA A 104 3.86 -1.11 4.34
CA ALA A 104 2.72 -1.90 3.91
C ALA A 104 2.96 -3.40 3.96
N ALA A 105 1.87 -4.14 4.22
CA ALA A 105 1.74 -5.53 3.82
C ALA A 105 0.90 -5.58 2.54
N CYS A 106 1.48 -6.13 1.47
CA CYS A 106 0.85 -6.21 0.15
C CYS A 106 0.29 -7.61 -0.10
N PHE A 107 -0.87 -7.64 -0.74
CA PHE A 107 -1.62 -8.83 -1.08
C PHE A 107 -2.12 -8.72 -2.51
N SER A 108 -2.43 -9.85 -3.13
CA SER A 108 -3.14 -9.95 -4.40
C SER A 108 -4.53 -10.51 -4.16
N ARG A 109 -5.49 -10.15 -5.01
CA ARG A 109 -6.78 -10.88 -5.09
C ARG A 109 -6.65 -12.23 -5.79
N ASN A 110 -5.53 -12.48 -6.48
CA ASN A 110 -5.29 -13.72 -7.22
C ASN A 110 -4.38 -14.69 -6.44
N SER A 111 -4.89 -15.91 -6.21
CA SER A 111 -4.21 -16.97 -5.46
C SER A 111 -3.08 -17.68 -6.22
N ASP A 112 -3.10 -17.65 -7.55
CA ASP A 112 -2.21 -18.46 -8.38
C ASP A 112 -1.85 -17.72 -9.69
N LEU A 113 -1.00 -16.70 -9.59
CA LEU A 113 -0.56 -15.86 -10.71
C LEU A 113 0.95 -16.02 -10.99
N LEU A 114 1.31 -16.27 -12.27
CA LEU A 114 2.69 -16.58 -12.67
C LEU A 114 3.67 -15.45 -12.36
N SER A 115 3.29 -14.21 -12.61
CA SER A 115 4.13 -13.04 -12.31
C SER A 115 4.39 -12.89 -10.81
N GLN A 116 3.40 -13.20 -9.98
CA GLN A 116 3.54 -13.17 -8.51
C GLN A 116 4.47 -14.27 -8.01
N TRP A 117 4.36 -15.49 -8.55
CA TRP A 117 5.31 -16.57 -8.25
C TRP A 117 6.75 -16.18 -8.56
N ARG A 118 6.96 -15.55 -9.71
CA ARG A 118 8.26 -15.04 -10.16
C ARG A 118 8.79 -13.92 -9.28
N GLY A 119 7.97 -12.90 -9.05
CA GLY A 119 8.39 -11.66 -8.40
C GLY A 119 8.55 -11.76 -6.88
N TYR A 120 7.72 -12.58 -6.21
CA TYR A 120 7.57 -12.51 -4.75
C TYR A 120 7.74 -13.84 -4.02
N ALA A 121 7.62 -14.98 -4.72
CA ALA A 121 7.72 -16.31 -4.11
C ALA A 121 8.91 -17.12 -4.65
N ASN A 122 10.09 -16.48 -4.69
CA ASN A 122 11.37 -17.10 -5.04
C ASN A 122 11.32 -17.92 -6.35
N ASP A 123 10.85 -17.27 -7.42
CA ASP A 123 10.69 -17.89 -8.74
C ASP A 123 9.82 -19.16 -8.71
N GLY A 124 8.74 -19.18 -7.92
CA GLY A 124 7.83 -20.32 -7.79
C GLY A 124 8.28 -21.42 -6.82
N GLN A 125 9.36 -21.22 -6.06
CA GLN A 125 9.81 -22.15 -5.00
C GLN A 125 9.22 -21.80 -3.61
N GLY A 126 8.58 -20.64 -3.48
CA GLY A 126 7.97 -20.17 -2.24
C GLY A 126 6.55 -20.68 -2.02
N TYR A 127 5.76 -19.84 -1.36
CA TYR A 127 4.38 -20.11 -0.95
C TYR A 127 3.49 -18.90 -1.22
N CYS A 128 2.20 -19.15 -1.32
CA CYS A 128 1.17 -18.12 -1.30
C CYS A 128 0.20 -18.43 -0.15
N ILE A 129 -0.03 -17.45 0.73
CA ILE A 129 -0.87 -17.59 1.92
C ILE A 129 -2.17 -16.83 1.68
N GLY A 130 -3.31 -17.53 1.71
CA GLY A 130 -4.63 -16.95 1.64
C GLY A 130 -5.10 -16.51 3.03
N PHE A 131 -5.35 -15.22 3.19
CA PHE A 131 -5.83 -14.61 4.43
C PHE A 131 -7.29 -14.17 4.32
N ASP A 132 -8.05 -14.42 5.37
CA ASP A 132 -9.37 -13.85 5.59
C ASP A 132 -9.28 -12.34 5.83
N ILE A 133 -9.86 -11.56 4.92
CA ILE A 133 -9.82 -10.10 5.00
C ILE A 133 -10.55 -9.57 6.24
N ASP A 134 -11.59 -10.24 6.74
CA ASP A 134 -12.35 -9.76 7.91
C ASP A 134 -11.49 -9.74 9.17
N TYR A 135 -10.53 -10.67 9.30
CA TYR A 135 -9.53 -10.65 10.38
C TYR A 135 -8.47 -9.58 10.17
N LEU A 136 -8.01 -9.39 8.93
CA LEU A 136 -6.98 -8.40 8.62
C LEU A 136 -7.46 -6.96 8.77
N LEU A 137 -8.75 -6.70 8.56
CA LEU A 137 -9.36 -5.39 8.78
C LEU A 137 -9.51 -5.02 10.26
N GLN A 138 -9.33 -5.98 11.17
CA GLN A 138 -9.27 -5.72 12.62
C GLN A 138 -7.88 -5.22 13.05
N LEU A 139 -6.88 -5.31 12.17
CA LEU A 139 -5.57 -4.72 12.42
C LEU A 139 -5.68 -3.20 12.38
N ASN A 140 -4.92 -2.53 13.25
CA ASN A 140 -4.85 -1.07 13.29
C ASN A 140 -4.05 -0.52 12.09
N SER A 141 -4.57 -0.68 10.87
CA SER A 141 -3.92 -0.36 9.60
C SER A 141 -4.95 0.15 8.60
N TYR A 142 -4.51 0.91 7.60
CA TYR A 142 -5.38 1.44 6.55
C TYR A 142 -5.41 0.49 5.37
N ALA A 143 -6.57 -0.09 5.11
CA ALA A 143 -6.74 -1.03 4.02
C ALA A 143 -7.18 -0.29 2.74
N VAL A 144 -6.41 -0.44 1.65
CA VAL A 144 -6.67 0.20 0.35
C VAL A 144 -6.57 -0.81 -0.79
N SER A 145 -7.40 -0.64 -1.82
CA SER A 145 -7.21 -1.35 -3.10
C SER A 145 -6.41 -0.45 -4.03
N VAL A 146 -5.43 -1.02 -4.72
CA VAL A 146 -4.59 -0.24 -5.63
C VAL A 146 -5.41 0.18 -6.85
N LEU A 147 -5.36 1.48 -7.15
CA LEU A 147 -5.98 2.07 -8.32
C LEU A 147 -4.96 2.12 -9.46
N TYR A 148 -5.36 1.59 -10.63
CA TYR A 148 -4.49 1.46 -11.81
C TYR A 148 -4.90 2.37 -12.98
N ASN A 149 -6.16 2.82 -13.02
CA ASN A 149 -6.67 3.62 -14.13
C ASN A 149 -6.22 5.07 -14.00
N ARG A 150 -5.29 5.50 -14.86
CA ARG A 150 -4.67 6.84 -14.78
C ARG A 150 -5.66 8.00 -14.84
N GLU A 151 -6.68 7.91 -15.69
CA GLU A 151 -7.70 8.97 -15.78
C GLU A 151 -8.50 9.09 -14.49
N LYS A 152 -8.88 7.96 -13.87
CA LYS A 152 -9.56 7.92 -12.57
C LYS A 152 -8.65 8.46 -11.46
N GLN A 153 -7.36 8.08 -11.45
CA GLN A 153 -6.39 8.58 -10.47
C GLN A 153 -6.26 10.11 -10.53
N VAL A 154 -6.07 10.67 -11.72
CA VAL A 154 -5.97 12.12 -11.92
C VAL A 154 -7.26 12.81 -11.54
N LYS A 155 -8.42 12.27 -11.93
CA LYS A 155 -9.73 12.85 -11.57
C LYS A 155 -9.92 12.91 -10.05
N GLU A 156 -9.73 11.81 -9.34
CA GLU A 156 -9.90 11.76 -7.88
C GLU A 156 -8.88 12.67 -7.16
N SER A 157 -7.65 12.71 -7.66
CA SER A 157 -6.64 13.63 -7.18
C SER A 157 -7.04 15.09 -7.39
N VAL A 158 -7.51 15.50 -8.59
CA VAL A 158 -8.02 16.86 -8.87
C VAL A 158 -9.12 17.28 -7.88
N GLU A 159 -10.05 16.38 -7.57
CA GLU A 159 -11.13 16.63 -6.59
C GLU A 159 -10.55 16.89 -5.18
N GLU A 160 -9.57 16.10 -4.74
CA GLU A 160 -8.90 16.29 -3.44
C GLU A 160 -8.06 17.58 -3.39
N ILE A 161 -7.33 17.90 -4.46
CA ILE A 161 -6.58 19.16 -4.60
C ILE A 161 -7.53 20.36 -4.49
N CYS A 162 -8.65 20.32 -5.20
CA CYS A 162 -9.64 21.39 -5.12
C CYS A 162 -10.16 21.57 -3.68
N HIS A 163 -10.39 20.47 -2.96
CA HIS A 163 -10.80 20.52 -1.56
C HIS A 163 -9.71 21.14 -0.67
N LEU A 164 -8.45 20.74 -0.82
CA LEU A 164 -7.31 21.31 -0.10
C LEU A 164 -7.19 22.82 -0.34
N ILE A 165 -7.33 23.28 -1.60
CA ILE A 165 -7.34 24.70 -1.94
C ILE A 165 -8.48 25.42 -1.21
N GLN A 166 -9.67 24.84 -1.12
CA GLN A 166 -10.79 25.45 -0.38
C GLN A 166 -10.51 25.53 1.12
N LEU A 167 -9.84 24.54 1.72
CA LEU A 167 -9.46 24.60 3.13
C LEU A 167 -8.45 25.73 3.39
N ILE A 168 -7.44 25.89 2.52
CA ILE A 168 -6.48 26.99 2.62
C ILE A 168 -7.20 28.35 2.50
N LYS A 169 -8.09 28.50 1.51
CA LYS A 169 -8.85 29.75 1.29
C LYS A 169 -9.73 30.14 2.47
N ASN A 170 -10.24 29.16 3.20
CA ASN A 170 -11.08 29.36 4.37
C ASN A 170 -10.28 29.36 5.68
N GLU A 171 -8.94 29.37 5.61
CA GLU A 171 -8.03 29.37 6.77
C GLU A 171 -8.26 28.18 7.73
N LYS A 172 -8.73 27.06 7.20
CA LYS A 172 -9.00 25.80 7.92
C LYS A 172 -7.75 24.94 8.01
N TRP A 173 -6.76 25.42 8.75
CA TRP A 173 -5.41 24.83 8.77
C TRP A 173 -5.34 23.43 9.37
N GLN A 174 -6.10 23.17 10.44
CA GLN A 174 -6.10 21.84 11.06
C GLN A 174 -6.68 20.80 10.09
N GLU A 175 -7.85 21.07 9.50
CA GLU A 175 -8.44 20.13 8.53
C GLU A 175 -7.58 19.99 7.27
N PHE A 176 -6.88 21.05 6.87
CA PHE A 176 -5.93 21.01 5.75
C PHE A 176 -4.75 20.07 6.04
N GLU A 177 -4.14 20.17 7.23
CA GLU A 177 -3.03 19.31 7.65
C GLU A 177 -3.45 17.85 7.71
N GLU A 178 -4.60 17.55 8.32
CA GLU A 178 -5.14 16.19 8.39
C GLU A 178 -5.44 15.63 6.99
N LEU A 179 -6.00 16.45 6.09
CA LEU A 179 -6.36 16.01 4.74
C LEU A 179 -5.12 15.83 3.84
N VAL A 180 -4.11 16.68 3.95
CA VAL A 180 -2.88 16.53 3.12
C VAL A 180 -2.06 15.32 3.58
N GLU A 181 -2.02 15.03 4.87
CA GLU A 181 -1.41 13.78 5.38
C GLU A 181 -2.15 12.55 4.84
N MET A 182 -3.49 12.57 4.84
CA MET A 182 -4.31 11.52 4.24
C MET A 182 -4.12 11.41 2.72
N TYR A 183 -4.01 12.54 2.01
CA TYR A 183 -3.72 12.57 0.58
C TYR A 183 -2.37 11.88 0.28
N CYS A 184 -1.31 12.22 1.04
CA CYS A 184 -0.01 11.57 0.93
C CYS A 184 -0.12 10.05 1.14
N LEU A 185 -0.83 9.60 2.18
CA LEU A 185 -1.07 8.18 2.41
C LEU A 185 -1.80 7.52 1.22
N ASN A 186 -2.81 8.19 0.65
CA ASN A 186 -3.56 7.68 -0.49
C ASN A 186 -2.72 7.58 -1.77
N THR A 187 -1.66 8.38 -1.92
CA THR A 187 -0.73 8.20 -3.05
C THR A 187 -0.08 6.82 -3.06
N ALA A 188 0.05 6.17 -1.90
CA ALA A 188 0.49 4.78 -1.77
C ALA A 188 -0.55 3.75 -2.27
N ALA A 189 -1.72 4.17 -2.75
CA ALA A 189 -2.68 3.31 -3.42
C ALA A 189 -2.64 3.47 -4.95
N LEU A 190 -1.76 4.31 -5.50
CA LEU A 190 -1.68 4.58 -6.93
C LEU A 190 -0.57 3.74 -7.57
N LYS A 191 -0.89 3.07 -8.68
CA LYS A 191 0.11 2.28 -9.43
C LYS A 191 -0.13 2.37 -10.93
N ASN A 192 0.95 2.19 -11.70
CA ASN A 192 0.85 2.19 -13.15
C ASN A 192 0.00 1.00 -13.64
N SER A 193 -0.80 1.23 -14.70
CA SER A 193 -1.70 0.21 -15.27
C SER A 193 -1.00 -1.07 -15.73
N SER A 194 0.30 -1.02 -16.01
CA SER A 194 1.11 -2.20 -16.37
C SER A 194 1.18 -3.25 -15.26
N PHE A 195 0.90 -2.87 -14.00
CA PHE A 195 0.83 -3.76 -12.84
C PHE A 195 -0.60 -4.18 -12.48
N SER A 196 -1.60 -3.87 -13.32
CA SER A 196 -3.01 -4.16 -13.02
C SER A 196 -3.31 -5.65 -12.85
N GLU A 197 -2.47 -6.53 -13.42
CA GLU A 197 -2.56 -7.97 -13.23
C GLU A 197 -2.37 -8.41 -11.77
N GLU A 198 -1.69 -7.60 -10.94
CA GLU A 198 -1.43 -7.95 -9.54
C GLU A 198 -2.69 -7.89 -8.67
N GLU A 199 -3.72 -7.17 -9.11
CA GLU A 199 -4.97 -6.92 -8.36
C GLU A 199 -4.68 -6.62 -6.88
N GLU A 200 -3.79 -5.65 -6.66
CA GLU A 200 -3.11 -5.46 -5.38
C GLU A 200 -4.04 -4.84 -4.33
N VAL A 201 -3.95 -5.37 -3.11
CA VAL A 201 -4.56 -4.84 -1.89
C VAL A 201 -3.45 -4.56 -0.90
N ARG A 202 -3.44 -3.38 -0.30
CA ARG A 202 -2.42 -2.96 0.66
C ARG A 202 -3.06 -2.70 2.02
N LEU A 203 -2.42 -3.20 3.05
CA LEU A 203 -2.62 -2.72 4.41
C LEU A 203 -1.46 -1.75 4.70
N LEU A 204 -1.77 -0.47 4.85
CA LEU A 204 -0.81 0.60 5.09
C LEU A 204 -0.70 0.89 6.59
N TYR A 205 0.52 1.12 7.04
CA TYR A 205 0.85 1.45 8.41
C TYR A 205 1.93 2.56 8.42
N PRO A 206 1.53 3.83 8.59
CA PRO A 206 2.49 4.93 8.71
C PRO A 206 3.27 4.84 10.03
N LEU A 207 4.59 4.96 9.95
CA LEU A 207 5.50 5.14 11.09
C LEU A 207 5.97 6.58 11.13
N SER A 208 6.11 7.17 12.32
CA SER A 208 6.61 8.54 12.48
C SER A 208 8.12 8.55 12.58
N VAL A 209 8.76 9.56 11.98
CA VAL A 209 10.17 9.92 12.18
C VAL A 209 10.20 11.13 13.10
N ASP A 210 10.88 11.03 14.22
CA ASP A 210 11.05 12.15 15.16
C ASP A 210 12.24 13.04 14.79
N GLU A 211 12.42 14.13 15.54
CA GLU A 211 13.51 15.10 15.35
C GLU A 211 14.92 14.50 15.48
N ASN A 212 15.07 13.35 16.14
CA ASN A 212 16.32 12.62 16.28
C ASN A 212 16.51 11.56 15.18
N LEU A 213 15.66 11.58 14.14
CA LEU A 213 15.63 10.62 13.04
C LEU A 213 15.31 9.19 13.49
N LYS A 214 14.69 9.03 14.67
CA LYS A 214 14.24 7.73 15.14
C LYS A 214 12.84 7.46 14.60
N VAL A 215 12.66 6.25 14.08
CA VAL A 215 11.38 5.76 13.58
C VAL A 215 10.60 5.14 14.75
N ASN A 216 9.37 5.59 14.94
CA ASN A 216 8.51 5.17 16.05
C ASN A 216 7.11 4.80 15.53
N ASP A 217 6.49 3.81 16.16
CA ASP A 217 5.07 3.54 16.03
C ASP A 217 4.27 4.57 16.86
N ILE A 218 3.33 5.24 16.20
CA ILE A 218 2.44 6.23 16.82
C ILE A 218 0.98 5.80 16.82
N LEU A 219 0.64 4.65 16.23
CA LEU A 219 -0.75 4.19 16.11
C LEU A 219 -1.14 3.30 17.29
N THR A 220 -0.19 2.70 18.00
CA THR A 220 -0.47 1.85 19.18
C THR A 220 0.11 2.41 20.48
N ASN A 221 -0.48 1.99 21.60
CA ASN A 221 0.00 2.28 22.95
C ASN A 221 -0.12 1.02 23.82
N PRO A 222 1.00 0.39 24.24
CA PRO A 222 2.39 0.82 24.01
C PRO A 222 2.83 0.68 22.55
N PRO A 223 3.76 1.53 22.06
CA PRO A 223 4.29 1.43 20.70
C PRO A 223 4.91 0.07 20.39
N MET A 224 4.68 -0.44 19.20
CA MET A 224 5.36 -1.63 18.69
C MET A 224 6.80 -1.32 18.24
N ASP A 225 7.68 -2.32 18.35
CA ASP A 225 9.08 -2.19 17.94
C ASP A 225 9.21 -2.07 16.41
N VAL A 226 9.85 -0.99 15.96
CA VAL A 226 10.32 -0.86 14.58
C VAL A 226 11.63 -1.61 14.42
N LYS A 227 11.68 -2.53 13.46
CA LYS A 227 12.84 -3.39 13.17
C LYS A 227 13.48 -3.02 11.85
N PHE A 228 14.67 -3.53 11.60
CA PHE A 228 15.39 -3.36 10.33
C PHE A 228 15.79 -4.70 9.74
N ARG A 229 15.71 -4.81 8.41
CA ARG A 229 16.25 -5.93 7.65
C ARG A 229 17.10 -5.40 6.49
N ILE A 230 18.01 -6.23 5.99
CA ILE A 230 18.76 -5.89 4.79
C ILE A 230 17.95 -6.30 3.56
N LYS A 231 17.62 -5.33 2.71
CA LYS A 231 17.04 -5.56 1.39
C LYS A 231 17.94 -4.88 0.35
N GLN A 232 18.45 -5.64 -0.63
CA GLN A 232 19.36 -5.11 -1.66
C GLN A 232 20.54 -4.29 -1.09
N ASN A 233 21.14 -4.76 0.01
CA ASN A 233 22.22 -4.09 0.77
C ASN A 233 21.83 -2.77 1.47
N ILE A 234 20.54 -2.45 1.54
CA ILE A 234 20.01 -1.27 2.23
C ILE A 234 19.34 -1.71 3.53
N PRO A 235 19.67 -1.09 4.69
CA PRO A 235 18.88 -1.23 5.91
C PRO A 235 17.49 -0.64 5.70
N THR A 236 16.49 -1.50 5.74
CA THR A 236 15.10 -1.15 5.48
C THR A 236 14.27 -1.33 6.74
N PRO A 237 13.55 -0.30 7.20
CA PRO A 237 12.65 -0.41 8.34
C PRO A 237 11.43 -1.26 7.98
N TYR A 238 10.97 -2.03 8.95
CA TYR A 238 9.71 -2.76 8.89
C TYR A 238 9.12 -2.91 10.30
N ILE A 239 7.82 -3.16 10.36
CA ILE A 239 7.12 -3.45 11.62
C ILE A 239 6.38 -4.78 11.51
N GLU A 240 6.32 -5.51 12.63
CA GLU A 240 5.65 -6.81 12.69
C GLU A 240 4.33 -6.68 13.43
N ILE A 241 3.22 -6.79 12.70
CA ILE A 241 1.88 -6.65 13.27
C ILE A 241 1.30 -8.04 13.52
N PRO A 242 0.91 -8.39 14.77
CA PRO A 242 0.29 -9.66 15.07
C PRO A 242 -1.09 -9.77 14.41
N PHE A 243 -1.44 -10.98 13.96
CA PHE A 243 -2.76 -11.29 13.41
C PHE A 243 -3.37 -12.50 14.12
N ASP A 244 -4.69 -12.66 14.05
CA ASP A 244 -5.38 -13.81 14.62
C ASP A 244 -5.03 -15.08 13.83
N LYS A 245 -4.69 -16.17 14.52
CA LYS A 245 -4.34 -17.45 13.88
C LYS A 245 -5.42 -17.99 12.92
N GLY A 246 -6.69 -17.66 13.13
CA GLY A 246 -7.82 -18.00 12.26
C GLY A 246 -7.86 -17.21 10.95
N ALA A 247 -6.99 -16.21 10.79
CA ALA A 247 -6.90 -15.41 9.57
C ALA A 247 -6.34 -16.22 8.38
N ILE A 248 -5.52 -17.25 8.60
CA ILE A 248 -4.99 -18.06 7.50
C ILE A 248 -6.02 -19.11 7.09
N ARG A 249 -6.50 -19.04 5.85
CA ARG A 249 -7.51 -19.96 5.28
C ARG A 249 -6.89 -21.04 4.41
N GLU A 250 -5.91 -20.67 3.58
CA GLU A 250 -5.21 -21.64 2.74
C GLU A 250 -3.73 -21.30 2.55
N VAL A 251 -2.94 -22.34 2.23
CA VAL A 251 -1.56 -22.22 1.79
C VAL A 251 -1.39 -22.97 0.48
N ILE A 252 -0.81 -22.27 -0.49
CA ILE A 252 -0.58 -22.76 -1.83
C ILE A 252 0.93 -22.92 -1.99
N ILE A 253 1.33 -24.13 -2.35
CA ILE A 253 2.73 -24.48 -2.59
C ILE A 253 3.09 -24.07 -4.01
N GLY A 254 4.18 -23.31 -4.14
CA GLY A 254 4.66 -22.83 -5.43
C GLY A 254 4.98 -23.98 -6.40
N PRO A 255 4.85 -23.76 -7.71
CA PRO A 255 4.89 -24.84 -8.70
C PRO A 255 6.26 -25.53 -8.82
N LYS A 256 7.36 -24.87 -8.42
CA LYS A 256 8.72 -25.46 -8.38
C LYS A 256 9.11 -25.98 -7.00
N ASN A 257 8.29 -25.76 -5.97
CA ASN A 257 8.59 -26.21 -4.63
C ASN A 257 8.33 -27.72 -4.54
N PRO A 258 9.32 -28.56 -4.14
CA PRO A 258 9.16 -30.02 -4.11
C PRO A 258 8.44 -30.55 -2.86
N VAL A 259 8.11 -29.68 -1.89
CA VAL A 259 7.52 -30.11 -0.61
C VAL A 259 6.18 -30.82 -0.78
N LEU A 260 5.93 -31.83 0.06
CA LEU A 260 4.64 -32.52 0.10
C LEU A 260 3.59 -31.66 0.83
N GLU A 261 2.34 -31.70 0.37
CA GLU A 261 1.21 -31.02 1.04
C GLU A 261 1.09 -31.45 2.50
N THR A 262 1.26 -32.74 2.79
CA THR A 262 1.22 -33.29 4.16
C THR A 262 2.29 -32.72 5.08
N ALA A 263 3.49 -32.42 4.56
CA ALA A 263 4.54 -31.81 5.37
C ALA A 263 4.18 -30.38 5.76
N ILE A 264 3.54 -29.62 4.86
CA ILE A 264 3.02 -28.28 5.15
C ILE A 264 1.85 -28.35 6.13
N SER A 265 0.92 -29.30 5.97
CA SER A 265 -0.17 -29.50 6.94
C SER A 265 0.36 -29.80 8.35
N ILE A 266 1.36 -30.70 8.47
CA ILE A 266 2.00 -31.00 9.76
C ILE A 266 2.65 -29.74 10.35
N PHE A 267 3.35 -28.96 9.52
CA PHE A 267 3.99 -27.72 9.95
C PHE A 267 2.97 -26.70 10.48
N LEU A 268 1.86 -26.49 9.78
CA LEU A 268 0.80 -25.55 10.18
C LEU A 268 0.13 -25.99 11.49
N GLU A 269 -0.24 -27.27 11.61
CA GLU A 269 -0.82 -27.84 12.82
C GLU A 269 0.12 -27.73 14.03
N THR A 270 1.42 -28.02 13.82
CA THR A 270 2.46 -27.87 14.85
C THR A 270 2.56 -26.41 15.34
N ASN A 271 2.27 -25.45 14.46
CA ASN A 271 2.25 -24.03 14.78
C ASN A 271 0.89 -23.52 15.27
N SER A 272 -0.07 -24.41 15.56
CA SER A 272 -1.44 -24.07 15.98
C SER A 272 -2.25 -23.26 14.96
N LEU A 273 -1.91 -23.39 13.67
CA LEU A 273 -2.69 -22.88 12.54
C LEU A 273 -3.56 -24.04 12.03
N ARG A 274 -4.79 -24.10 12.54
CA ARG A 274 -5.72 -25.21 12.30
C ARG A 274 -6.65 -24.91 11.14
N ASP A 275 -7.23 -25.96 10.58
CA ASP A 275 -8.26 -25.88 9.52
C ASP A 275 -7.79 -25.15 8.25
N VAL A 276 -6.47 -25.08 8.04
CA VAL A 276 -5.87 -24.45 6.86
C VAL A 276 -5.85 -25.44 5.71
N LYS A 277 -6.47 -25.08 4.60
CA LYS A 277 -6.40 -25.87 3.36
C LYS A 277 -5.00 -25.77 2.76
N VAL A 278 -4.40 -26.90 2.41
CA VAL A 278 -3.11 -26.94 1.69
C VAL A 278 -3.34 -27.49 0.30
N ARG A 279 -2.79 -26.83 -0.71
CA ARG A 279 -2.81 -27.31 -2.11
C ARG A 279 -1.56 -26.88 -2.87
N ARG A 280 -1.36 -27.45 -4.04
CA ARG A 280 -0.36 -26.98 -5.01
C ARG A 280 -0.92 -25.95 -5.99
N SER A 281 -0.03 -25.08 -6.46
CA SER A 281 -0.27 -24.27 -7.66
C SER A 281 -0.58 -25.18 -8.85
N ILE A 282 -1.53 -24.77 -9.68
CA ILE A 282 -1.89 -25.45 -10.93
C ILE A 282 -1.18 -24.85 -12.15
N ILE A 283 -0.40 -23.78 -11.96
CA ILE A 283 0.33 -23.14 -13.05
C ILE A 283 1.38 -24.13 -13.60
N PRO A 284 1.34 -24.44 -14.91
CA PRO A 284 2.40 -25.22 -15.55
C PRO A 284 3.66 -24.35 -15.59
N TYR A 285 4.61 -24.63 -14.71
CA TYR A 285 5.90 -23.94 -14.70
C TYR A 285 6.88 -24.73 -15.58
N CYS A 286 7.17 -24.18 -16.75
CA CYS A 286 8.15 -24.70 -17.70
C CYS A 286 9.58 -24.37 -17.26
#